data_AF-A0A0B2JPZ1-F1
#
_entry.id   AF-A0A0B2JPZ1-F1
#
_cell.length_a   1.000
_cell.length_b   1.000
_cell.length_c   1.000
_cell.angle_alpha   90.00
_cell.angle_beta   90.00
_cell.angle_gamma   90.00
#
_symmetry.space_group_name_H-M   'P 1'
#
loop_
_entity.id
_entity.type
_entity.pdbx_description
1 polymer ?
#
loop_
_entity_poly.entity_id
_entity_poly.type
_entity_poly.pdbx_seq_one_letter_code
_entity_poly.pdbx_strand_id
1 'polypeptide(L)' 'MDKEKHPYADIIDLPRPVSRKHPPLPLIKRAAQFRPFEAVRGHKEAILKVIEENEKKYE' A
#
# COMPACT_ATOMS: atom_id res chain seq x y z
N MET A 1 -25.01 -23.33 -5.38
CA MET A 1 -23.82 -22.77 -6.04
C MET A 1 -23.27 -23.85 -6.96
N ASP A 2 -23.22 -23.59 -8.26
CA ASP A 2 -22.69 -24.56 -9.22
C ASP A 2 -21.21 -24.81 -8.93
N LYS A 3 -20.88 -26.07 -8.64
CA LYS A 3 -19.52 -26.48 -8.27
C LYS A 3 -18.51 -26.22 -9.40
N GLU A 4 -18.96 -26.26 -10.66
CA GLU A 4 -18.16 -25.92 -11.84
C GLU A 4 -17.80 -24.43 -11.90
N LYS A 5 -18.69 -23.55 -11.40
CA LYS A 5 -18.46 -22.10 -11.38
C LYS A 5 -17.63 -21.66 -10.18
N HIS A 6 -17.77 -22.36 -9.05
CA HIS A 6 -17.08 -22.06 -7.79
C HIS A 6 -16.48 -23.34 -7.16
N PRO A 7 -15.36 -23.85 -7.70
CA PRO A 7 -14.79 -25.15 -7.31
C PRO A 7 -14.28 -25.22 -5.86
N TYR A 8 -14.17 -24.08 -5.17
CA TYR A 8 -13.67 -23.98 -3.79
C TYR A 8 -14.72 -23.42 -2.82
N ALA A 9 -16.01 -23.43 -3.19
CA ALA A 9 -17.08 -22.88 -2.36
C ALA A 9 -17.21 -23.56 -0.99
N ASP A 10 -16.70 -24.78 -0.86
CA ASP A 10 -16.64 -25.57 0.37
C ASP A 10 -15.54 -25.10 1.34
N ILE A 11 -14.53 -24.37 0.87
CA ILE A 11 -13.38 -23.95 1.68
C ILE A 11 -13.18 -22.43 1.78
N ILE A 12 -13.91 -21.63 0.99
CA ILE A 12 -13.68 -20.18 0.88
C ILE A 12 -13.93 -19.40 2.17
N ASP A 13 -14.93 -19.83 2.96
CA ASP A 13 -15.33 -19.18 4.22
C ASP A 13 -14.66 -19.80 5.45
N LEU A 14 -13.77 -20.79 5.27
CA LEU A 14 -13.08 -21.41 6.39
C LEU A 14 -12.08 -20.44 7.04
N PRO A 15 -11.92 -20.52 8.38
CA PRO A 15 -10.94 -19.70 9.07
C PRO A 15 -9.53 -20.02 8.56
N ARG A 16 -8.76 -18.96 8.24
CA ARG A 16 -7.38 -19.14 7.78
C ARG A 16 -6.50 -19.60 8.95
N PRO A 17 -5.73 -20.69 8.82
CA PRO A 17 -4.83 -21.14 9.87
C PRO A 17 -3.67 -20.15 10.04
N VAL A 18 -3.39 -19.76 11.28
CA VAL A 18 -2.25 -18.92 11.64
C VAL A 18 -1.12 -19.79 12.17
N SER A 19 0.05 -19.73 11.53
CA SER A 19 1.22 -20.49 11.95
C SER A 19 1.76 -19.96 13.28
N ARG A 20 1.99 -20.88 14.24
CA ARG A 20 2.66 -20.56 15.52
C ARG A 20 4.16 -20.34 15.35
N LYS A 21 4.78 -21.05 14.39
CA LYS A 21 6.22 -20.99 14.12
C LYS A 21 6.59 -19.77 13.25
N HIS A 22 5.72 -19.44 12.29
CA HIS A 22 5.92 -18.35 11.34
C HIS A 22 4.74 -17.37 11.44
N PRO A 23 4.69 -16.56 12.51
CA PRO A 23 3.59 -15.61 12.70
C PRO A 23 3.55 -14.58 11.56
N PRO A 24 2.35 -14.09 11.20
CA PRO A 24 2.21 -13.04 10.19
C PRO A 24 2.99 -11.77 10.57
N LEU A 25 3.49 -11.07 9.56
CA LEU A 25 4.21 -9.81 9.78
C LEU A 25 3.26 -8.73 10.34
N PRO A 26 3.60 -8.08 11.47
CA PRO A 26 2.81 -6.98 12.02
C PRO A 26 2.58 -5.85 11.01
N LEU A 27 1.44 -5.16 11.11
CA LEU A 27 1.05 -4.07 10.18
C LEU A 27 2.11 -2.98 10.05
N ILE A 28 2.72 -2.57 11.17
CA ILE A 28 3.77 -1.53 11.19
C ILE A 28 5.01 -1.98 10.38
N LYS A 29 5.41 -3.25 10.52
CA LYS A 29 6.53 -3.80 9.75
C LYS A 29 6.19 -3.95 8.26
N ARG A 30 4.93 -4.24 7.93
CA ARG A 30 4.43 -4.18 6.54
C ARG A 30 4.53 -2.76 5.98
N ALA A 31 4.06 -1.74 6.72
CA ALA A 31 4.18 -0.34 6.30
C ALA A 31 5.64 0.09 6.12
N ALA A 32 6.54 -0.39 6.98
CA ALA A 32 7.97 -0.10 6.90
C ALA A 32 8.61 -0.52 5.57
N GLN A 33 8.11 -1.56 4.91
CA GLN A 33 8.60 -2.00 3.59
C GLN A 33 8.36 -0.95 2.49
N PHE A 34 7.35 -0.10 2.66
CA PHE A 34 7.01 0.96 1.71
C PHE A 34 7.65 2.32 2.05
N ARG A 35 8.45 2.40 3.12
CA ARG A 35 9.17 3.63 3.52
C ARG A 35 10.10 4.23 2.48
N PRO A 36 10.80 3.47 1.61
CA PRO A 36 11.67 4.07 0.59
C PRO A 36 10.97 5.09 -0.32
N PHE A 37 9.66 4.99 -0.49
CA PHE A 37 8.86 5.91 -1.31
C PHE A 37 8.30 7.10 -0.53
N GLU A 38 8.52 7.18 0.79
CA GLU A 38 8.06 8.27 1.65
C GLU A 38 8.68 9.61 1.24
N ALA A 39 9.94 9.61 0.80
CA ALA A 39 10.64 10.81 0.31
C ALA A 39 10.03 11.42 -0.97
N VAL A 40 9.27 10.63 -1.74
CA VAL A 40 8.58 11.10 -2.96
C VAL A 40 7.25 11.79 -2.60
N ARG A 41 6.73 11.58 -1.38
CA ARG A 41 5.50 12.22 -0.92
C ARG A 41 5.73 13.72 -0.76
N GLY A 42 4.84 14.54 -1.32
CA GLY A 42 4.98 16.01 -1.31
C GLY A 42 6.02 16.57 -2.28
N HIS A 43 6.76 15.73 -3.01
CA HIS A 43 7.75 16.20 -3.99
C HIS A 43 7.11 17.00 -5.13
N LYS A 44 5.96 16.55 -5.65
CA LYS A 44 5.19 17.29 -6.67
C LYS A 44 4.71 18.66 -6.18
N GLU A 45 4.22 18.72 -4.94
CA GLU A 45 3.76 19.96 -4.31
C GLU A 45 4.93 20.94 -4.11
N ALA A 46 6.11 20.44 -3.72
CA ALA A 46 7.32 21.23 -3.61
C ALA A 46 7.77 21.80 -4.97
N ILE A 47 7.72 21.01 -6.05
CA ILE A 47 8.02 21.48 -7.42
C ILE A 47 7.08 22.62 -7.82
N LEU A 48 5.77 22.44 -7.61
CA LEU A 48 4.77 23.45 -8.00
C LEU A 48 4.97 24.77 -7.25
N LYS A 49 5.27 24.73 -5.95
CA LYS A 49 5.60 25.94 -5.17
C LYS A 49 6.82 26.67 -5.71
N VAL A 50 7.88 25.94 -6.06
CA VAL A 50 9.10 26.54 -6.62
C VAL A 50 8.84 27.17 -7.99
N ILE A 51 7.97 26.58 -8.81
CA ILE A 51 7.55 27.18 -10.09
C ILE A 51 6.82 28.50 -9.83
N GLU A 52 5.81 28.49 -8.94
CA GLU A 52 5.02 29.68 -8.62
C GLU A 52 5.89 30.82 -8.03
N GLU A 53 6.83 30.51 -7.14
CA GLU A 53 7.78 31.49 -6.58
C GLU A 53 8.71 32.08 -7.64
N ASN A 54 9.17 31.26 -8.60
CA ASN A 54 10.00 31.75 -9.69
C ASN A 54 9.19 32.64 -10.66
N GLU A 55 7.97 32.24 -11.03
CA GLU A 55 7.10 33.06 -11.88
C GLU A 55 6.87 34.44 -11.27
N LYS A 56 6.51 34.53 -9.99
CA LYS A 56 6.35 35.81 -9.27
C LYS A 56 7.63 36.66 -9.17
N LYS A 57 8.80 36.02 -9.24
CA LYS A 57 10.10 36.69 -9.12
C LYS A 57 10.56 37.29 -10.46
N TYR A 58 10.08 36.72 -11.57
CA TYR A 58 10.43 37.14 -12.93
C TYR A 58 9.28 37.85 -13.66
N GLU A 59 8.11 37.99 -13.04
CA GLU A 59 7.11 39.05 -13.30
C GLU A 59 7.61 40.42 -12.80
#